data_AF-A0A818LWG3-F1
#
_entry.id   AF-A0A818LWG3-F1
#
_cell.length_a   1.000
_cell.length_b   1.000
_cell.length_c   1.000
_cell.angle_alpha   90.00
_cell.angle_beta   90.00
_cell.angle_gamma   90.00
#
_symmetry.space_group_name_H-M   'P 1'
#
loop_
_entity.id
_entity.type
_entity.pdbx_description
1 polymer ?
#
loop_
_entity_poly.entity_id
_entity_poly.type
_entity_poly.pdbx_seq_one_letter_code
_entity_poly.pdbx_strand_id
1 'polypeptide(L)'
;MVYRRDMLSGYLKRLLLQRQWTNEFLAYLSRVGRMHTNKVGAASINVDFIHINATLAYIENLLVETVWSNENFDNNTKKNVLLALNKVFRIQTDLFLMHYLESSQDNSSIRTTNHEKGKCICS
;
A
#
# COMPACT_ATOMS: atom_id res chain seq x y z
N MET A 1 22.17 -1.48 12.56
CA MET A 1 21.52 -0.55 11.62
C MET A 1 20.57 -1.36 10.77
N VAL A 2 19.27 -1.07 10.78
CA VAL A 2 18.29 -1.79 9.94
C VAL A 2 18.29 -1.13 8.56
N TYR A 3 18.67 -1.86 7.51
CA TYR A 3 18.65 -1.34 6.15
C TYR A 3 17.26 -1.51 5.52
N ARG A 4 16.86 -0.59 4.63
CA ARG A 4 15.57 -0.66 3.91
C ARG A 4 15.39 -1.99 3.16
N ARG A 5 16.48 -2.54 2.61
CA ARG A 5 16.51 -3.86 1.98
C ARG A 5 16.11 -4.97 2.96
N ASP A 6 16.58 -4.92 4.19
CA ASP A 6 16.29 -5.94 5.20
C ASP A 6 14.82 -5.87 5.65
N MET A 7 14.22 -4.68 5.67
CA MET A 7 12.79 -4.49 5.90
C MET A 7 11.95 -5.12 4.79
N LEU A 8 12.33 -4.90 3.53
CA LEU A 8 11.65 -5.52 2.38
C LEU A 8 11.79 -7.05 2.40
N SER A 9 12.99 -7.57 2.68
CA SER A 9 13.19 -9.01 2.83
C SER A 9 12.37 -9.62 3.97
N GLY A 10 12.31 -8.93 5.13
CA GLY A 10 11.48 -9.36 6.25
C GLY A 10 9.98 -9.35 5.91
N TYR A 11 9.53 -8.33 5.19
CA TYR A 11 8.16 -8.23 4.69
C TYR A 11 7.79 -9.36 3.74
N LEU A 12 8.61 -9.61 2.72
CA LEU A 12 8.35 -10.67 1.72
C LEU A 12 8.38 -12.06 2.35
N LYS A 13 9.32 -12.33 3.27
CA LYS A 13 9.32 -13.59 4.04
C LYS A 13 8.02 -13.77 4.80
N ARG A 14 7.58 -12.73 5.52
CA ARG A 14 6.33 -12.79 6.28
C ARG A 14 5.11 -12.90 5.38
N LEU A 15 5.10 -12.29 4.21
CA LEU A 15 4.01 -12.38 3.24
C LEU A 15 3.90 -13.78 2.64
N LEU A 16 5.00 -14.27 2.06
CA LEU A 16 5.01 -15.48 1.22
C LEU A 16 5.01 -16.77 2.04
N LEU A 17 5.51 -16.75 3.28
CA LEU A 17 5.53 -17.92 4.16
C LEU A 17 4.29 -18.00 5.07
N GLN A 18 3.41 -17.00 5.04
CA GLN A 18 2.22 -17.01 5.87
C GLN A 18 1.24 -18.10 5.42
N ARG A 19 0.86 -18.98 6.35
CA ARG A 19 -0.07 -20.08 6.09
C ARG A 19 -1.53 -19.72 6.37
N GLN A 20 -1.77 -18.73 7.22
CA GLN A 20 -3.12 -18.35 7.68
C GLN A 20 -3.38 -16.85 7.50
N TRP A 21 -4.51 -16.51 6.89
CA TRP A 21 -4.95 -15.12 6.67
C TRP A 21 -5.82 -14.66 7.84
N THR A 22 -5.21 -14.53 9.02
CA THR A 22 -5.91 -14.08 10.23
C THR A 22 -6.13 -12.57 10.23
N ASN A 23 -7.03 -12.09 11.10
CA ASN A 23 -7.29 -10.66 11.26
C ASN A 23 -6.02 -9.89 11.67
N GLU A 24 -5.15 -10.49 12.49
CA GLU A 24 -3.88 -9.90 12.91
C GLU A 24 -2.91 -9.77 11.73
N PHE A 25 -2.89 -10.76 10.83
CA PHE A 25 -2.07 -10.69 9.62
C PHE A 25 -2.58 -9.62 8.65
N LEU A 26 -3.89 -9.54 8.44
CA LEU A 26 -4.51 -8.49 7.62
C LEU A 26 -4.27 -7.09 8.22
N ALA A 27 -4.39 -6.94 9.54
CA ALA A 27 -4.07 -5.70 10.25
C ALA A 27 -2.58 -5.33 10.11
N TYR A 28 -1.68 -6.31 10.14
CA TYR A 28 -0.27 -6.09 9.84
C TYR A 28 -0.04 -5.59 8.41
N LEU A 29 -0.63 -6.23 7.39
CA LEU A 29 -0.52 -5.79 6.00
C LEU A 29 -1.06 -4.37 5.81
N SER A 30 -2.24 -4.09 6.36
CA SER A 30 -2.85 -2.76 6.37
C SER A 30 -1.92 -1.72 7.04
N ARG A 31 -1.31 -2.06 8.18
CA ARG A 31 -0.35 -1.18 8.86
C ARG A 31 0.86 -0.87 7.97
N VAL A 32 1.39 -1.83 7.22
CA VAL A 32 2.51 -1.58 6.29
C VAL A 32 2.10 -0.59 5.21
N GLY A 33 0.89 -0.69 4.64
CA GLY A 33 0.36 0.31 3.70
C GLY A 33 0.30 1.70 4.33
N ARG A 34 -0.23 1.78 5.56
CA ARG A 34 -0.32 3.04 6.32
C ARG A 34 1.02 3.70 6.60
N MET A 35 2.10 2.93 6.81
CA MET A 35 3.47 3.45 7.05
C MET A 35 4.05 4.24 5.87
N HIS A 36 3.50 4.07 4.66
CA HIS A 36 3.95 4.80 3.47
C HIS A 36 3.21 6.14 3.27
N THR A 37 2.22 6.41 4.11
CA THR A 37 1.45 7.66 4.13
C THR A 37 1.93 8.57 5.25
N ASN A 38 1.56 9.85 5.18
CA ASN A 38 1.74 10.82 6.27
C ASN A 38 0.89 10.52 7.54
N LYS A 39 0.03 9.48 7.53
CA LYS A 39 -0.91 9.19 8.63
C LYS A 39 -0.26 8.43 9.79
N VAL A 40 0.86 7.72 9.56
CA VAL A 40 1.59 6.96 10.58
C VAL A 40 3.08 6.87 10.23
N GLY A 41 3.98 7.28 11.13
CA GLY A 41 5.42 7.05 11.00
C GLY A 41 6.27 8.28 11.33
N ALA A 42 7.56 8.21 11.04
CA ALA A 42 8.42 9.38 11.02
C ALA A 42 7.93 10.34 9.92
N ALA A 43 7.84 11.63 10.21
CA ALA A 43 7.26 12.66 9.33
C ALA A 43 7.89 12.79 7.92
N SER A 44 8.92 11.99 7.62
CA SER A 44 9.70 12.01 6.37
C SER A 44 9.34 10.93 5.35
N ILE A 45 8.39 10.03 5.64
CA ILE A 45 7.99 8.97 4.69
C ILE A 45 6.57 9.26 4.18
N ASN A 46 6.49 10.02 3.09
CA ASN A 46 5.28 10.20 2.30
C ASN A 46 5.58 9.77 0.87
N VAL A 47 5.10 8.58 0.49
CA VAL A 47 5.38 7.99 -0.83
C VAL A 47 4.08 7.93 -1.62
N ASP A 48 4.04 8.54 -2.80
CA ASP A 48 2.87 8.47 -3.67
C ASP A 48 2.54 7.02 -4.04
N PHE A 49 1.24 6.71 -4.05
CA PHE A 49 0.76 5.35 -4.29
C PHE A 49 1.29 4.75 -5.61
N ILE A 50 1.47 5.58 -6.65
CA ILE A 50 2.02 5.14 -7.94
C ILE A 50 3.39 4.49 -7.80
N HIS A 51 4.27 5.01 -6.93
CA HIS A 51 5.60 4.45 -6.71
C HIS A 51 5.56 3.13 -5.96
N ILE A 52 4.62 2.99 -5.03
CA ILE A 52 4.41 1.75 -4.30
C ILE A 52 3.86 0.67 -5.22
N ASN A 53 2.84 1.01 -6.00
CA ASN A 53 2.24 0.10 -6.96
C ASN A 53 3.26 -0.33 -8.02
N ALA A 54 4.09 0.59 -8.53
CA ALA A 54 5.18 0.26 -9.45
C ALA A 54 6.20 -0.72 -8.83
N THR A 55 6.56 -0.51 -7.56
CA THR A 55 7.48 -1.41 -6.84
C THR A 55 6.88 -2.79 -6.61
N LEU A 56 5.60 -2.86 -6.22
CA LEU A 56 4.90 -4.13 -6.03
C LEU A 56 4.77 -4.90 -7.35
N ALA A 57 4.43 -4.23 -8.44
CA ALA A 57 4.34 -4.84 -9.77
C ALA A 57 5.72 -5.35 -10.25
N TYR A 58 6.80 -4.61 -9.98
CA TYR A 58 8.16 -5.07 -10.28
C TYR A 58 8.51 -6.35 -9.51
N ILE A 59 8.18 -6.43 -8.21
CA ILE A 59 8.41 -7.62 -7.39
C ILE A 59 7.54 -8.79 -7.86
N GLU A 60 6.26 -8.56 -8.18
CA GLU A 60 5.37 -9.58 -8.72
C GLU A 60 5.95 -10.17 -10.01
N ASN A 61 6.39 -9.33 -10.95
CA ASN A 61 7.02 -9.78 -12.20
C ASN A 61 8.28 -10.62 -11.95
N LEU A 62 9.18 -10.18 -11.06
CA LEU A 62 10.38 -10.93 -10.71
C LEU A 62 10.04 -12.33 -10.18
N LEU A 63 9.02 -12.44 -9.32
CA LEU A 63 8.56 -13.72 -8.78
C LEU A 63 7.92 -14.60 -9.85
N VAL A 64 7.13 -14.01 -10.76
CA VAL A 64 6.53 -14.69 -11.91
C VAL A 64 7.61 -15.29 -12.81
N GLU A 65 8.63 -14.50 -13.19
CA GLU A 65 9.76 -14.96 -14.00
C GLU A 65 10.54 -16.08 -13.31
N THR A 66 10.78 -15.93 -12.01
CA THR A 66 11.50 -16.93 -11.19
C THR A 66 10.74 -18.26 -11.14
N VAL A 67 9.42 -18.22 -10.95
CA VAL A 67 8.57 -19.44 -10.92
C VAL A 67 8.50 -20.08 -12.30
N TRP A 68 8.35 -19.26 -13.35
CA TRP A 68 8.20 -19.75 -14.71
C TRP A 68 9.48 -20.43 -15.24
N SER A 69 10.64 -19.84 -14.97
CA SER A 69 11.95 -20.36 -15.35
C SER A 69 12.43 -21.57 -14.52
N ASN A 70 11.75 -21.89 -13.40
CA ASN A 70 12.16 -23.00 -12.55
C ASN A 70 11.84 -24.35 -13.21
N GLU A 71 12.86 -25.12 -13.57
CA GLU A 71 12.72 -26.43 -14.21
C GLU A 71 12.22 -27.53 -13.26
N ASN A 72 12.28 -27.31 -11.94
CA ASN A 72 11.89 -28.31 -10.93
C ASN A 72 10.37 -28.36 -10.69
N PHE A 73 9.60 -27.41 -11.23
CA PHE A 73 8.15 -27.36 -11.07
C PHE A 73 7.44 -27.80 -12.35
N ASP A 74 6.45 -28.68 -12.21
CA ASP A 74 5.55 -29.02 -13.30
C ASP A 74 4.63 -27.84 -13.66
N ASN A 75 4.04 -27.90 -14.86
CA ASN A 75 3.21 -26.82 -15.38
C ASN A 75 1.97 -26.52 -14.51
N ASN A 76 1.38 -27.52 -13.85
CA ASN A 76 0.24 -27.29 -12.97
C ASN A 76 0.68 -26.58 -11.69
N THR A 77 1.80 -26.98 -11.09
CA THR A 77 2.39 -26.29 -9.94
C THR A 77 2.72 -24.84 -10.29
N LYS A 78 3.40 -24.59 -11.43
CA LYS A 78 3.69 -23.23 -11.91
C LYS A 78 2.42 -22.41 -12.04
N LYS A 79 1.40 -22.92 -12.76
CA LYS A 79 0.11 -22.24 -12.93
C LYS A 79 -0.53 -21.89 -11.58
N ASN A 80 -0.57 -22.84 -10.65
CA ASN A 80 -1.19 -22.62 -9.34
C ASN A 80 -0.45 -21.57 -8.52
N VAL A 81 0.89 -21.58 -8.55
CA VAL A 81 1.73 -20.57 -7.89
C VAL A 81 1.52 -19.19 -8.50
N LEU A 82 1.49 -19.08 -9.84
CA LEU A 82 1.23 -17.81 -10.53
C LEU A 82 -0.14 -17.22 -10.17
N LEU A 83 -1.18 -18.05 -10.15
CA LEU A 83 -2.52 -17.62 -9.71
C LEU A 83 -2.54 -17.20 -8.24
N ALA A 84 -1.77 -17.88 -7.38
CA ALA A 84 -1.66 -17.52 -5.97
C ALA A 84 -0.94 -16.17 -5.80
N LEU A 85 0.20 -15.97 -6.48
CA LEU A 85 0.93 -14.70 -6.47
C LEU A 85 0.04 -13.54 -6.88
N ASN A 86 -0.69 -13.68 -7.99
CA ASN A 86 -1.58 -12.63 -8.47
C ASN A 86 -2.65 -12.22 -7.42
N LYS A 87 -3.25 -13.20 -6.74
CA LYS A 87 -4.21 -12.93 -5.66
C LYS A 87 -3.56 -12.21 -4.49
N VAL A 88 -2.37 -12.64 -4.07
CA VAL A 88 -1.65 -12.04 -2.96
C VAL A 88 -1.31 -10.58 -3.25
N PHE A 89 -0.71 -10.29 -4.41
CA PHE A 89 -0.34 -8.93 -4.78
C PHE A 89 -1.57 -8.04 -5.00
N ARG A 90 -2.65 -8.56 -5.57
CA ARG A 90 -3.92 -7.82 -5.66
C ARG A 90 -4.44 -7.40 -4.29
N ILE A 91 -4.51 -8.33 -3.33
CA ILE A 91 -4.94 -8.03 -1.96
C ILE A 91 -4.03 -6.98 -1.30
N GLN A 92 -2.72 -7.07 -1.51
CA GLN A 92 -1.79 -6.06 -0.99
C GLN A 92 -2.02 -4.68 -1.56
N THR A 93 -2.14 -4.59 -2.89
CA THR A 93 -2.40 -3.33 -3.59
C THR A 93 -3.69 -2.69 -3.08
N ASP A 94 -4.76 -3.47 -2.92
CA ASP A 94 -6.05 -2.97 -2.42
C ASP A 94 -5.94 -2.50 -0.96
N LEU A 95 -5.32 -3.29 -0.08
CA LEU A 95 -5.10 -2.91 1.33
C LEU A 95 -4.25 -1.64 1.48
N PHE A 96 -3.29 -1.43 0.57
CA PHE A 96 -2.45 -0.25 0.59
C PHE A 96 -3.23 0.96 0.08
N LEU A 97 -3.94 0.81 -1.04
CA LEU A 97 -4.76 1.85 -1.64
C LEU A 97 -5.77 2.43 -0.65
N MET A 98 -6.38 1.60 0.22
CA MET A 98 -7.30 2.05 1.27
C MET A 98 -6.75 3.18 2.15
N HIS A 99 -5.42 3.29 2.32
CA HIS A 99 -4.82 4.37 3.12
C HIS A 99 -4.54 5.65 2.30
N TYR A 100 -4.51 5.55 0.98
CA TYR A 100 -4.31 6.66 0.03
C TYR A 100 -5.60 7.28 -0.46
N LEU A 101 -6.69 6.52 -0.45
CA LEU A 101 -8.02 7.09 -0.61
C LEU A 101 -8.22 8.07 0.56
N GLU A 102 -8.35 9.36 0.24
CA GLU A 102 -8.70 10.36 1.23
C GLU A 102 -9.98 9.92 1.95
N SER A 103 -10.05 10.20 3.25
CA SER A 103 -11.32 10.47 3.89
C SER A 103 -11.95 11.64 3.14
N SER A 104 -12.73 11.38 2.09
CA SER A 104 -13.38 12.39 1.24
C SER A 104 -14.40 13.28 1.99
N GLN A 105 -14.31 13.37 3.32
CA GLN A 105 -15.17 14.16 4.19
C GLN A 105 -14.48 15.33 4.92
N ASP A 106 -13.15 15.46 4.90
CA ASP A 106 -12.49 16.60 5.56
C ASP A 106 -12.01 17.64 4.55
N ASN A 107 -12.96 18.36 3.95
CA ASN A 107 -12.72 19.67 3.29
C ASN A 107 -14.01 20.51 3.18
N SER A 108 -14.92 20.43 4.18
CA SER A 108 -16.09 21.32 4.28
C SER A 108 -16.05 22.29 5.47
N SER A 109 -14.99 22.31 6.28
CA SER A 109 -14.91 23.15 7.49
C SER A 109 -13.87 24.28 7.45
N ILE A 110 -13.24 24.58 6.31
CA ILE A 110 -12.35 25.75 6.16
C ILE A 110 -12.81 26.64 5.00
N ARG A 111 -13.95 27.32 5.18
CA ARG A 111 -14.24 28.65 4.60
C ARG A 111 -15.14 29.42 5.55
N THR A 112 -14.56 29.94 6.64
CA THR A 112 -15.13 31.09 7.34
C THR A 112 -14.15 32.26 7.25
N THR A 113 -14.73 33.47 7.21
CA THR A 113 -14.10 34.82 7.22
C THR A 113 -13.63 35.29 5.82
N ASN A 114 -14.11 36.38 5.19
CA ASN A 114 -14.75 37.62 5.63
C ASN A 114 -15.70 38.14 4.53
N HIS A 115 -16.99 38.35 4.82
CA HIS A 115 -17.78 39.33 4.08
C HIS A 115 -17.72 40.63 4.88
N GLU A 116 -16.99 41.61 4.34
CA GLU A 116 -16.92 42.97 4.86
C GLU A 116 -18.34 43.52 5.01
N LYS A 117 -18.71 43.93 6.23
CA LYS A 117 -19.89 44.76 6.45
C LYS A 117 -19.60 46.13 5.86
N GLY A 118 -20.09 46.38 4.65
CA GLY A 118 -20.16 47.70 4.06
C GLY A 118 -20.88 48.65 5.02
N LYS A 119 -20.11 49.61 5.56
CA LYS A 119 -20.61 50.71 6.37
C LYS A 119 -21.21 51.73 5.41
N CYS A 120 -22.51 51.64 5.11
CA CYS A 120 -23.21 52.74 4.45
C CYS A 120 -23.31 53.91 5.43
N ILE A 121 -22.58 54.98 5.09
CA ILE A 121 -22.60 56.27 5.78
C ILE A 121 -23.80 57.04 5.23
N CYS A 122 -24.71 57.44 6.11
CA CYS A 122 -25.73 58.44 5.80
C CYS A 122 -25.05 59.82 5.65
N SER A 123 -25.43 60.55 4.60
CA SER A 123 -25.26 62.01 4.48
C SER A 123 -26.46 62.55 3.73
#